data_AF-A0A920AZ49-F1
#
_entry.id   AF-A0A920AZ49-F1
#
_cell.length_a   1.000
_cell.length_b   1.000
_cell.length_c   1.000
_cell.angle_alpha   90.00
_cell.angle_beta   90.00
_cell.angle_gamma   90.00
#
_symmetry.space_group_name_H-M   'P 1'
#
loop_
_entity.id
_entity.type
_entity.pdbx_description
1 polymer ?
#
loop_
_entity_poly.entity_id
_entity_poly.type
_entity_poly.pdbx_seq_one_letter_code
_entity_poly.pdbx_strand_id
1 'polypeptide(L)'
;MIYSFDAGGTLIKGLNSSLNYKEYFNDFDNITIDKSTTKIIATGARANRLKKKLSNSYDVEIINEIQSIGSGGSYLSKKKNCYVVSVGSGSPIIDVSDSIATHLVGTGMGAGTIFGLSSIYSRIDSLESINVLAETGTAEKLNLVIDDIYDQSNFLNYPPTTTVGNFAKQTPSVSRSDFICSTMKMVAETLSSMVTACTLNNIKKDVVIVGGGTLYPKFNQYIIETLNFYDLNGIVPEDALYAGCYGALIKSGNLNG
;
A
#
# COMPACT_ATOMS: atom_id res chain seq x y z
N MET A 1 29.35 -1.11 -0.30
CA MET A 1 27.95 -0.84 -0.74
C MET A 1 27.02 -1.01 0.46
N ILE A 2 25.90 -0.28 0.54
CA ILE A 2 24.91 -0.47 1.62
C ILE A 2 23.64 -1.06 1.02
N TYR A 3 23.08 -2.07 1.67
CA TYR A 3 21.77 -2.61 1.34
C TYR A 3 20.72 -2.14 2.35
N SER A 4 19.54 -1.80 1.86
CA SER A 4 18.36 -1.59 2.68
C SER A 4 17.32 -2.66 2.42
N PHE A 5 16.75 -3.20 3.49
CA PHE A 5 15.69 -4.18 3.41
C PHE A 5 14.48 -3.75 4.26
N ASP A 6 13.30 -3.83 3.67
CA ASP A 6 12.02 -3.78 4.36
C ASP A 6 11.44 -5.20 4.40
N ALA A 7 11.66 -5.86 5.54
CA ALA A 7 11.19 -7.20 5.82
C ALA A 7 9.74 -7.14 6.38
N GLY A 8 8.77 -6.85 5.52
CA GLY A 8 7.35 -6.82 5.85
C GLY A 8 6.78 -8.22 6.12
N GLY A 9 5.50 -8.36 6.50
CA GLY A 9 4.91 -9.64 6.91
C GLY A 9 4.83 -10.69 5.79
N THR A 10 4.46 -10.28 4.58
CA THR A 10 4.34 -11.15 3.40
C THR A 10 5.58 -11.05 2.50
N LEU A 11 5.91 -9.83 2.07
CA LEU A 11 7.03 -9.56 1.17
C LEU A 11 8.23 -8.98 1.91
N ILE A 12 9.42 -9.33 1.46
CA ILE A 12 10.68 -8.68 1.80
C ILE A 12 11.11 -7.87 0.59
N LYS A 13 11.38 -6.59 0.76
CA LYS A 13 11.84 -5.71 -0.31
C LYS A 13 13.29 -5.34 -0.03
N GLY A 14 14.12 -5.33 -1.06
CA GLY A 14 15.53 -4.97 -0.96
C GLY A 14 15.92 -3.98 -2.04
N LEU A 15 16.75 -3.00 -1.67
CA LEU A 15 17.47 -2.14 -2.61
C LEU A 15 18.86 -1.82 -2.09
N ASN A 16 19.74 -1.36 -2.96
CA ASN A 16 21.05 -0.86 -2.55
C ASN A 16 21.11 0.68 -2.57
N SER A 17 22.10 1.25 -1.89
CA SER A 17 22.27 2.70 -1.76
C SER A 17 22.59 3.41 -3.09
N SER A 18 23.04 2.68 -4.12
CA SER A 18 23.22 3.21 -5.48
C SER A 18 21.92 3.20 -6.31
N LEU A 19 20.83 2.63 -5.78
CA LEU A 19 19.51 2.53 -6.40
C LEU A 19 19.48 1.79 -7.75
N ASN A 20 20.56 1.08 -8.11
CA ASN A 20 20.66 0.28 -9.33
C ASN A 20 20.28 -1.19 -9.12
N TYR A 21 19.93 -1.57 -7.88
CA TYR A 21 19.36 -2.86 -7.53
C TYR A 21 18.08 -2.66 -6.71
N LYS A 22 17.00 -3.32 -7.13
CA LYS A 22 15.69 -3.33 -6.47
C LYS A 22 14.98 -4.65 -6.74
N GLU A 23 14.69 -5.42 -5.70
CA GLU A 23 14.01 -6.72 -5.81
C GLU A 23 13.13 -6.98 -4.60
N TYR A 24 12.17 -7.89 -4.74
CA TYR A 24 11.36 -8.36 -3.61
C TYR A 24 11.23 -9.88 -3.61
N PHE A 25 11.01 -10.43 -2.42
CA PHE A 25 11.07 -11.86 -2.13
C PHE A 25 9.95 -12.28 -1.19
N ASN A 26 9.55 -13.55 -1.27
CA ASN A 26 8.62 -14.15 -0.30
C ASN A 26 9.35 -14.65 0.96
N ASP A 27 10.62 -15.04 0.83
CA ASP A 27 11.47 -15.54 1.91
C ASP A 27 12.89 -14.95 1.84
N PHE A 28 13.56 -14.95 2.98
CA PHE A 28 14.95 -14.56 3.16
C PHE A 28 15.95 -15.49 2.46
N ASP A 29 15.58 -16.72 2.12
CA ASP A 29 16.50 -17.70 1.49
C ASP A 29 16.95 -17.29 0.08
N ASN A 30 16.15 -16.46 -0.59
CA ASN A 30 16.44 -16.02 -1.96
C ASN A 30 17.19 -14.68 -2.02
N ILE A 31 17.52 -14.09 -0.87
CA ILE A 31 18.18 -12.78 -0.82
C ILE A 31 19.64 -12.94 -1.23
N THR A 32 20.04 -12.24 -2.29
CA THR A 32 21.43 -12.13 -2.71
C THR A 32 21.99 -10.79 -2.27
N ILE A 33 23.15 -10.82 -1.58
CA ILE A 33 23.85 -9.63 -1.09
C ILE A 33 25.25 -9.62 -1.69
N ASP A 34 25.65 -8.49 -2.26
CA ASP A 34 26.99 -8.30 -2.80
C ASP A 34 28.04 -8.44 -1.67
N LYS A 35 29.14 -9.16 -1.94
CA LYS A 35 30.22 -9.38 -0.95
C LYS A 35 30.91 -8.09 -0.50
N SER A 36 30.86 -7.03 -1.31
CA SER A 36 31.36 -5.68 -0.97
C SER A 36 30.39 -4.89 -0.07
N THR A 37 29.31 -5.51 0.40
CA THR A 37 28.36 -4.88 1.31
C THR A 37 29.02 -4.61 2.65
N THR A 38 29.05 -3.34 3.03
CA THR A 38 29.69 -2.87 4.27
C THR A 38 28.70 -2.79 5.42
N LYS A 39 27.41 -2.60 5.12
CA LYS A 39 26.34 -2.44 6.11
C LYS A 39 24.98 -2.78 5.53
N ILE A 40 24.09 -3.27 6.39
CA ILE A 40 22.69 -3.53 6.09
C ILE A 40 21.82 -2.67 6.99
N ILE A 41 20.86 -1.97 6.38
CA ILE A 41 19.84 -1.18 7.07
C ILE A 41 18.50 -1.89 6.91
N ALA A 42 17.96 -2.42 8.01
CA ALA A 42 16.74 -3.20 8.02
C ALA A 42 15.57 -2.44 8.64
N THR A 43 14.38 -2.64 8.11
CA THR A 43 13.11 -2.21 8.70
C THR A 43 12.02 -3.26 8.45
N GLY A 44 10.80 -3.00 8.90
CA GLY A 44 9.66 -3.90 8.77
C GLY A 44 9.51 -4.88 9.94
N ALA A 45 8.31 -5.44 10.08
CA ALA A 45 7.95 -6.35 11.18
C ALA A 45 8.89 -7.56 11.36
N ARG A 46 9.52 -8.07 10.30
CA ARG A 46 10.47 -9.20 10.33
C ARG A 46 11.94 -8.75 10.35
N ALA A 47 12.26 -7.47 10.56
CA ALA A 47 13.64 -6.96 10.60
C ALA A 47 14.54 -7.68 11.61
N ASN A 48 14.02 -7.98 12.80
CA ASN A 48 14.79 -8.73 13.81
C ASN A 48 15.13 -10.15 13.36
N ARG A 49 14.25 -10.80 12.60
CA ARG A 49 14.51 -12.13 12.02
C ARG A 49 15.57 -12.04 10.93
N LEU A 50 15.51 -11.02 10.07
CA LEU A 50 16.53 -10.73 9.08
C LEU A 50 17.89 -10.49 9.74
N LYS A 51 17.95 -9.64 10.79
CA LYS A 51 19.16 -9.36 11.55
C LYS A 51 19.80 -10.63 12.10
N LYS A 52 19.03 -11.49 12.78
CA LYS A 52 19.52 -12.78 13.29
C LYS A 52 20.15 -13.65 12.20
N LYS A 53 19.61 -13.64 10.98
CA LYS A 53 20.14 -14.42 9.85
C LYS A 53 21.45 -13.85 9.29
N LEU A 54 21.58 -12.52 9.27
CA LEU A 54 22.67 -11.83 8.57
C LEU A 54 23.79 -11.32 9.48
N SER A 55 23.59 -11.25 10.80
CA SER A 55 24.57 -10.74 11.77
C SER A 55 25.91 -11.47 11.79
N ASN A 56 25.99 -12.71 11.28
CA ASN A 56 27.26 -13.44 11.18
C ASN A 56 28.17 -12.92 10.05
N SER A 57 27.62 -12.18 9.09
CA SER A 57 28.35 -11.74 7.90
C SER A 57 28.32 -10.23 7.70
N TYR A 58 27.35 -9.52 8.29
CA TYR A 58 27.13 -8.09 8.07
C TYR A 58 26.77 -7.37 9.35
N ASP A 59 27.19 -6.10 9.45
CA ASP A 59 26.61 -5.16 10.42
C ASP A 59 25.17 -4.83 9.99
N VAL A 60 24.22 -5.04 10.91
CA VAL A 60 22.79 -4.84 10.65
C VAL A 60 22.20 -3.84 11.65
N GLU A 61 21.86 -2.66 11.13
CA GLU A 61 21.13 -1.63 11.85
C GLU A 61 19.62 -1.80 11.61
N ILE A 62 18.80 -1.61 12.64
CA ILE A 62 17.34 -1.66 12.51
C ILE A 62 16.77 -0.26 12.70
N ILE A 63 15.99 0.19 11.72
CA ILE A 63 15.26 1.45 11.74
C ILE A 63 13.77 1.19 11.97
N ASN A 64 13.13 2.04 12.77
CA ASN A 64 11.70 1.96 13.03
C ASN A 64 10.87 1.98 11.73
N GLU A 65 9.89 1.08 11.64
CA GLU A 65 9.07 0.88 10.44
C GLU A 65 8.20 2.09 10.10
N ILE A 66 7.52 2.69 11.09
CA ILE A 66 6.68 3.87 10.86
C ILE A 66 7.51 5.05 10.37
N GLN A 67 8.69 5.27 10.97
CA GLN A 67 9.62 6.31 10.50
C GLN A 67 10.09 6.04 9.07
N SER A 68 10.42 4.79 8.75
CA SER A 68 10.91 4.38 7.43
C SER A 68 9.83 4.54 6.37
N ILE A 69 8.62 4.04 6.61
CA ILE A 69 7.49 4.15 5.67
C ILE A 69 7.13 5.62 5.43
N GLY A 70 6.94 6.40 6.49
CA GLY A 70 6.54 7.81 6.37
C GLY A 70 7.58 8.65 5.64
N SER A 71 8.86 8.49 6.01
CA SER A 71 9.96 9.24 5.38
C SER A 71 10.17 8.83 3.93
N GLY A 72 10.05 7.54 3.63
CA GLY A 72 10.13 7.03 2.26
C GLY A 72 8.99 7.53 1.38
N GLY A 73 7.74 7.49 1.89
CA GLY A 73 6.59 8.01 1.18
C GLY A 73 6.69 9.51 0.90
N SER A 74 7.11 10.29 1.90
CA SER A 74 7.38 11.73 1.77
C SER A 74 8.47 12.02 0.74
N TYR A 75 9.60 11.30 0.80
CA TYR A 75 10.72 11.45 -0.13
C TYR A 75 10.32 11.13 -1.58
N LEU A 76 9.73 9.95 -1.82
CA LEU A 76 9.36 9.49 -3.17
C LEU A 76 8.29 10.37 -3.82
N SER A 77 7.36 10.90 -3.03
CA SER A 77 6.32 11.82 -3.51
C SER A 77 6.77 13.28 -3.61
N LYS A 78 7.95 13.62 -3.05
CA LYS A 78 8.44 15.00 -2.88
C LYS A 78 7.48 15.88 -2.05
N LYS A 79 6.72 15.29 -1.13
CA LYS A 79 5.77 15.99 -0.25
C LYS A 79 6.27 15.95 1.19
N LYS A 80 6.62 17.11 1.75
CA LYS A 80 7.12 17.20 3.14
C LYS A 80 6.01 17.09 4.19
N ASN A 81 4.79 17.45 3.79
CA ASN A 81 3.59 17.44 4.61
C ASN A 81 2.50 16.65 3.88
N CYS A 82 2.31 15.39 4.26
CA CYS A 82 1.39 14.48 3.59
C CYS A 82 0.95 13.37 4.55
N TYR A 83 -0.14 12.71 4.20
CA TYR A 83 -0.48 11.42 4.78
C TYR A 83 0.17 10.32 3.95
N VAL A 84 0.67 9.27 4.61
CA VAL A 84 1.17 8.06 3.95
C VAL A 84 0.30 6.89 4.34
N VAL A 85 -0.29 6.22 3.36
CA VAL A 85 -1.05 4.98 3.52
C VAL A 85 -0.19 3.84 3.01
N SER A 86 0.31 3.01 3.93
CA SER A 86 1.14 1.87 3.55
C SER A 86 0.29 0.62 3.38
N VAL A 87 -0.15 0.35 2.15
CA VAL A 87 -1.01 -0.78 1.81
C VAL A 87 -0.16 -2.06 1.73
N GLY A 88 0.14 -2.66 2.88
CA GLY A 88 0.85 -3.94 3.02
C GLY A 88 -0.11 -5.09 3.30
N SER A 89 0.30 -6.05 4.14
CA SER A 89 -0.60 -7.10 4.63
C SER A 89 -1.82 -6.50 5.35
N GLY A 90 -1.58 -5.47 6.17
CA GLY A 90 -2.57 -4.49 6.61
C GLY A 90 -2.12 -3.08 6.19
N SER A 91 -2.81 -2.05 6.67
CA SER A 91 -2.58 -0.67 6.22
C SER A 91 -2.53 0.34 7.37
N PRO A 92 -1.34 0.67 7.90
CA PRO A 92 -1.19 1.84 8.75
C PRO A 92 -1.32 3.14 7.94
N ILE A 93 -1.94 4.14 8.56
CA ILE A 93 -2.03 5.52 8.10
C ILE A 93 -1.11 6.37 8.96
N ILE A 94 -0.21 7.08 8.31
CA ILE A 94 0.88 7.82 8.94
C ILE A 94 0.74 9.29 8.55
N ASP A 95 0.77 10.17 9.54
CA ASP A 95 0.94 11.59 9.31
C ASP A 95 2.42 11.91 9.17
N VAL A 96 2.81 12.59 8.09
CA VAL A 96 4.14 13.16 7.94
C VAL A 96 4.04 14.67 8.01
N SER A 97 4.65 15.25 9.05
CA SER A 97 4.79 16.69 9.24
C SER A 97 6.24 17.02 9.51
N ASP A 98 6.83 17.96 8.76
CA ASP A 98 8.21 18.41 8.97
C ASP A 98 9.21 17.24 9.12
N SER A 99 9.07 16.23 8.25
CA SER A 99 9.90 15.01 8.22
C SER A 99 9.80 14.09 9.46
N ILE A 100 8.79 14.33 10.31
CA ILE A 100 8.40 13.46 11.41
C ILE A 100 7.21 12.62 10.97
N ALA A 101 7.37 11.30 11.02
CA ALA A 101 6.31 10.34 10.74
C ALA A 101 5.63 9.91 12.04
N THR A 102 4.31 10.04 12.13
CA THR A 102 3.50 9.68 13.29
C THR A 102 2.39 8.72 12.86
N HIS A 103 2.31 7.55 13.50
CA HIS A 103 1.22 6.61 13.25
C HIS A 103 -0.10 7.18 13.79
N LEU A 104 -1.10 7.32 12.93
CA LEU A 104 -2.43 7.79 13.34
C LEU A 104 -3.34 6.63 13.73
N VAL A 105 -3.53 5.70 12.78
CA VAL A 105 -4.44 4.56 12.90
C VAL A 105 -4.00 3.48 11.90
N GLY A 106 -4.55 2.28 12.02
CA GLY A 106 -4.36 1.23 11.02
C GLY A 106 -5.56 0.31 10.91
N THR A 107 -5.60 -0.45 9.83
CA THR A 107 -6.62 -1.48 9.59
C THR A 107 -5.98 -2.76 9.04
N GLY A 108 -6.64 -3.90 9.26
CA GLY A 108 -6.29 -5.18 8.63
C GLY A 108 -6.63 -5.24 7.14
N MET A 109 -7.30 -4.21 6.60
CA MET A 109 -7.62 -4.11 5.18
C MET A 109 -6.41 -3.63 4.38
N GLY A 110 -5.92 -4.45 3.46
CA GLY A 110 -4.77 -4.10 2.62
C GLY A 110 -4.57 -5.08 1.47
N ALA A 111 -3.34 -5.12 0.95
CA ALA A 111 -2.94 -6.05 -0.10
C ALA A 111 -3.13 -7.52 0.32
N GLY A 112 -2.93 -7.82 1.61
CA GLY A 112 -3.20 -9.15 2.17
C GLY A 112 -4.68 -9.56 2.07
N THR A 113 -5.60 -8.61 2.25
CA THR A 113 -7.05 -8.84 2.06
C THR A 113 -7.39 -9.08 0.60
N ILE A 114 -6.84 -8.24 -0.30
CA ILE A 114 -7.04 -8.37 -1.76
C ILE A 114 -6.58 -9.75 -2.21
N PHE A 115 -5.34 -10.13 -1.90
CA PHE A 115 -4.79 -11.43 -2.26
C PHE A 115 -5.58 -12.58 -1.61
N GLY A 116 -5.75 -12.55 -0.29
CA GLY A 116 -6.37 -13.64 0.46
C GLY A 116 -7.80 -13.95 0.03
N LEU A 117 -8.65 -12.93 -0.12
CA LEU A 117 -10.03 -13.14 -0.58
C LEU A 117 -10.08 -13.59 -2.04
N SER A 118 -9.20 -13.05 -2.90
CA SER A 118 -9.08 -13.51 -4.28
C SER A 118 -8.67 -14.98 -4.34
N SER A 119 -7.74 -15.41 -3.51
CA SER A 119 -7.32 -16.82 -3.42
C SER A 119 -8.44 -17.73 -2.93
N ILE A 120 -9.16 -17.35 -1.89
CA ILE A 120 -10.25 -18.16 -1.32
C ILE A 120 -11.39 -18.31 -2.32
N TYR A 121 -11.87 -17.20 -2.89
CA TYR A 121 -13.05 -17.22 -3.76
C TYR A 121 -12.73 -17.67 -5.19
N SER A 122 -11.72 -17.06 -5.80
CA SER A 122 -11.41 -17.26 -7.21
C SER A 122 -10.44 -18.42 -7.47
N ARG A 123 -9.88 -19.02 -6.41
CA ARG A 123 -8.89 -20.12 -6.45
C ARG A 123 -7.64 -19.76 -7.25
N ILE A 124 -7.11 -18.56 -6.99
CA ILE A 124 -5.91 -18.01 -7.64
C ILE A 124 -4.80 -17.87 -6.61
N ASP A 125 -3.56 -18.15 -7.00
CA ASP A 125 -2.39 -18.13 -6.11
C ASP A 125 -1.28 -17.17 -6.56
N SER A 126 -1.52 -16.35 -7.60
CA SER A 126 -0.53 -15.40 -8.11
C SER A 126 -1.09 -14.00 -8.30
N LEU A 127 -0.23 -13.00 -8.06
CA LEU A 127 -0.50 -11.59 -8.32
C LEU A 127 -0.87 -11.34 -9.80
N GLU A 128 -0.13 -11.96 -10.72
CA GLU A 128 -0.32 -11.83 -12.17
C GLU A 128 -1.74 -12.21 -12.58
N SER A 129 -2.21 -13.38 -12.14
CA SER A 129 -3.55 -13.87 -12.45
C SER A 129 -4.66 -12.99 -11.86
N ILE A 130 -4.44 -12.42 -10.66
CA ILE A 130 -5.37 -11.46 -10.05
C ILE A 130 -5.45 -10.19 -10.91
N ASN A 131 -4.31 -9.65 -11.35
CA ASN A 131 -4.27 -8.46 -12.18
C ASN A 131 -4.97 -8.67 -13.52
N VAL A 132 -4.69 -9.77 -14.23
CA VAL A 132 -5.34 -10.12 -15.50
C VAL A 132 -6.86 -10.20 -15.37
N LEU A 133 -7.38 -10.82 -14.30
CA LEU A 133 -8.83 -10.91 -14.11
C LEU A 133 -9.44 -9.55 -13.74
N ALA A 134 -8.73 -8.74 -12.95
CA ALA A 134 -9.20 -7.41 -12.56
C ALA A 134 -9.36 -6.43 -13.75
N GLU A 135 -8.73 -6.68 -14.89
CA GLU A 135 -8.91 -5.88 -16.11
C GLU A 135 -10.31 -6.00 -16.70
N THR A 136 -10.97 -7.14 -16.49
CA THR A 136 -12.28 -7.46 -17.10
C THR A 136 -13.45 -7.33 -16.13
N GLY A 137 -13.16 -7.08 -14.85
CA GLY A 137 -14.15 -7.01 -13.78
C GLY A 137 -14.74 -5.62 -13.58
N THR A 138 -15.88 -5.57 -12.91
CA THR A 138 -16.56 -4.32 -12.53
C THR A 138 -17.14 -4.46 -11.12
N ALA A 139 -16.76 -3.55 -10.22
CA ALA A 139 -17.15 -3.64 -8.81
C ALA A 139 -18.65 -3.39 -8.61
N GLU A 140 -19.23 -2.53 -9.45
CA GLU A 140 -20.62 -2.08 -9.45
C GLU A 140 -21.61 -3.22 -9.72
N LYS A 141 -21.14 -4.38 -10.21
CA LYS A 141 -22.00 -5.57 -10.33
C LYS A 141 -22.27 -6.28 -9.00
N LEU A 142 -21.41 -6.09 -8.00
CA LEU A 142 -21.59 -6.67 -6.66
C LEU A 142 -21.83 -5.60 -5.59
N ASN A 143 -21.29 -4.40 -5.79
CA ASN A 143 -21.55 -3.26 -4.91
C ASN A 143 -22.94 -2.69 -5.21
N LEU A 144 -23.71 -2.43 -4.16
CA LEU A 144 -24.92 -1.62 -4.25
C LEU A 144 -24.48 -0.15 -4.39
N VAL A 145 -24.90 0.52 -5.46
CA VAL A 145 -24.54 1.92 -5.75
C VAL A 145 -25.76 2.83 -5.66
N ILE A 146 -25.53 4.15 -5.69
CA ILE A 146 -26.59 5.16 -5.64
C ILE A 146 -27.65 4.94 -6.71
N ASP A 147 -27.23 4.63 -7.94
CA ASP A 147 -28.13 4.43 -9.08
C ASP A 147 -29.05 3.20 -8.94
N ASP A 148 -28.73 2.25 -8.06
CA ASP A 148 -29.60 1.10 -7.79
C ASP A 148 -30.75 1.43 -6.84
N ILE A 149 -30.64 2.54 -6.09
CA ILE A 149 -31.58 2.89 -5.01
C ILE A 149 -32.41 4.12 -5.37
N TYR A 150 -31.80 5.09 -6.06
CA TYR A 150 -32.42 6.39 -6.32
C TYR A 150 -32.72 6.57 -7.81
N ASP A 151 -34.01 6.69 -8.15
CA ASP A 151 -34.49 6.94 -9.53
C ASP A 151 -34.00 8.27 -10.14
N GLN A 152 -33.44 9.17 -9.33
CA GLN A 152 -32.82 10.43 -9.76
C GLN A 152 -31.49 10.63 -9.02
N SER A 153 -30.39 10.18 -9.64
CA SER A 153 -29.02 10.29 -9.11
C SER A 153 -28.53 11.74 -8.87
N ASN A 154 -29.30 12.76 -9.25
CA ASN A 154 -28.98 14.18 -9.02
C ASN A 154 -29.43 14.75 -7.66
N PHE A 155 -30.20 14.03 -6.83
CA PHE A 155 -30.66 14.60 -5.55
C PHE A 155 -29.53 14.78 -4.52
N LEU A 156 -28.52 13.89 -4.53
CA LEU A 156 -27.44 13.88 -3.54
C LEU A 156 -26.13 14.51 -4.02
N ASN A 157 -26.07 14.98 -5.28
CA ASN A 157 -24.84 15.47 -5.93
C ASN A 157 -23.65 14.49 -5.85
N TYR A 158 -23.92 13.17 -5.82
CA TYR A 158 -22.89 12.13 -5.86
C TYR A 158 -22.88 11.42 -7.22
N PRO A 159 -21.73 10.92 -7.69
CA PRO A 159 -21.66 10.05 -8.86
C PRO A 159 -22.63 8.86 -8.75
N PRO A 160 -23.31 8.46 -9.84
CA PRO A 160 -24.23 7.32 -9.81
C PRO A 160 -23.58 6.00 -9.36
N THR A 161 -22.29 5.85 -9.64
CA THR A 161 -21.48 4.67 -9.29
C THR A 161 -20.94 4.70 -7.85
N THR A 162 -21.25 5.73 -7.05
CA THR A 162 -20.84 5.78 -5.64
C THR A 162 -21.42 4.60 -4.87
N THR A 163 -20.54 3.82 -4.23
CA THR A 163 -20.93 2.67 -3.42
C THR A 163 -21.74 3.10 -2.20
N VAL A 164 -22.92 2.50 -2.03
CA VAL A 164 -23.73 2.56 -0.81
C VAL A 164 -23.41 1.37 0.10
N GLY A 165 -23.15 0.20 -0.48
CA GLY A 165 -22.73 -0.99 0.27
C GLY A 165 -21.88 -1.93 -0.57
N ASN A 166 -20.67 -2.22 -0.09
CA ASN A 166 -19.79 -3.20 -0.75
C ASN A 166 -20.42 -4.59 -0.70
N PHE A 167 -20.40 -5.33 -1.82
CA PHE A 167 -21.01 -6.67 -1.95
C PHE A 167 -22.50 -6.77 -1.59
N ALA A 168 -23.22 -5.65 -1.48
CA ALA A 168 -24.61 -5.63 -1.02
C ALA A 168 -25.64 -5.80 -2.15
N LYS A 169 -25.21 -5.86 -3.42
CA LYS A 169 -26.12 -6.05 -4.56
C LYS A 169 -26.59 -7.50 -4.61
N GLN A 170 -27.91 -7.69 -4.68
CA GLN A 170 -28.51 -9.00 -4.88
C GLN A 170 -28.29 -9.43 -6.34
N THR A 171 -27.32 -10.31 -6.58
CA THR A 171 -27.02 -10.85 -7.92
C THR A 171 -27.12 -12.37 -7.93
N PRO A 172 -27.73 -12.99 -8.97
CA PRO A 172 -27.86 -14.44 -9.05
C PRO A 172 -26.53 -15.16 -9.34
N SER A 173 -25.54 -14.44 -9.88
CA SER A 173 -24.23 -14.99 -10.17
C SER A 173 -23.13 -13.96 -9.95
N VAL A 174 -21.95 -14.46 -9.57
CA VAL A 174 -20.77 -13.65 -9.28
C VAL A 174 -19.61 -14.19 -10.09
N SER A 175 -19.04 -13.35 -10.97
CA SER A 175 -17.84 -13.72 -11.71
C SER A 175 -16.59 -13.49 -10.84
N ARG A 176 -15.52 -14.23 -11.13
CA ARG A 176 -14.22 -14.07 -10.44
C ARG A 176 -13.67 -12.66 -10.63
N SER A 177 -13.74 -12.12 -11.84
CA SER A 177 -13.28 -10.78 -12.17
C SER A 177 -14.03 -9.70 -11.38
N ASP A 178 -15.37 -9.79 -11.31
CA ASP A 178 -16.19 -8.84 -10.58
C ASP A 178 -15.96 -8.93 -9.06
N PHE A 179 -15.76 -10.14 -8.54
CA PHE A 179 -15.41 -10.35 -7.13
C PHE A 179 -14.07 -9.68 -6.77
N ILE A 180 -13.03 -9.92 -7.57
CA ILE A 180 -11.70 -9.33 -7.37
C ILE A 180 -11.80 -7.80 -7.39
N CYS A 181 -12.47 -7.22 -8.39
CA CYS A 181 -12.66 -5.77 -8.47
C CYS A 181 -13.43 -5.23 -7.26
N SER A 182 -14.48 -5.92 -6.82
CA SER A 182 -15.27 -5.51 -5.65
C SER A 182 -14.46 -5.57 -4.36
N THR A 183 -13.58 -6.57 -4.20
CA THR A 183 -12.64 -6.65 -3.08
C THR A 183 -11.66 -5.48 -3.11
N MET A 184 -11.06 -5.18 -4.27
CA MET A 184 -10.15 -4.04 -4.42
C MET A 184 -10.85 -2.71 -4.10
N LYS A 185 -12.08 -2.51 -4.60
CA LYS A 185 -12.88 -1.30 -4.36
C LYS A 185 -13.22 -1.15 -2.88
N MET A 186 -13.64 -2.22 -2.21
CA MET A 186 -13.92 -2.23 -0.76
C MET A 186 -12.69 -1.84 0.07
N VAL A 187 -11.51 -2.37 -0.26
CA VAL A 187 -10.26 -2.01 0.42
C VAL A 187 -9.91 -0.54 0.15
N ALA A 188 -10.00 -0.09 -1.10
CA ALA A 188 -9.73 1.30 -1.47
C ALA A 188 -10.66 2.30 -0.75
N GLU A 189 -11.97 2.01 -0.73
CA GLU A 189 -12.98 2.87 -0.11
C GLU A 189 -12.84 2.93 1.40
N THR A 190 -12.54 1.80 2.05
CA THR A 190 -12.32 1.79 3.50
C THR A 190 -11.09 2.59 3.87
N LEU A 191 -9.97 2.41 3.16
CA LEU A 191 -8.74 3.16 3.43
C LEU A 191 -8.94 4.66 3.18
N SER A 192 -9.60 5.03 2.09
CA SER A 192 -9.88 6.43 1.76
C SER A 192 -10.79 7.09 2.80
N SER A 193 -11.82 6.38 3.26
CA SER A 193 -12.72 6.85 4.32
C SER A 193 -11.98 7.05 5.65
N MET A 194 -11.11 6.10 6.01
CA MET A 194 -10.30 6.20 7.23
C MET A 194 -9.32 7.36 7.19
N VAL A 195 -8.61 7.55 6.07
CA VAL A 195 -7.72 8.70 5.90
C VAL A 195 -8.51 9.99 6.02
N THR A 196 -9.63 10.10 5.31
CA THR A 196 -10.51 11.28 5.36
C THR A 196 -10.96 11.59 6.77
N ALA A 197 -11.37 10.57 7.55
CA ALA A 197 -11.73 10.75 8.95
C ALA A 197 -10.56 11.27 9.81
N CYS A 198 -9.33 10.83 9.52
CA CYS A 198 -8.13 11.32 10.19
C CYS A 198 -7.68 12.73 9.73
N THR A 199 -8.14 13.20 8.56
CA THR A 199 -7.80 14.53 8.02
C THR A 199 -8.83 15.61 8.39
N LEU A 200 -9.99 15.24 8.96
CA LEU A 200 -10.99 16.19 9.43
C LEU A 200 -10.31 17.18 10.39
N ASN A 201 -10.27 18.46 10.02
CA ASN A 201 -9.61 19.59 10.69
C ASN A 201 -8.12 19.85 10.33
N ASN A 202 -7.57 19.22 9.30
CA ASN A 202 -6.20 19.50 8.83
C ASN A 202 -6.20 20.10 7.41
N ILE A 203 -5.15 20.86 7.08
CA ILE A 203 -4.99 21.56 5.78
C ILE A 203 -4.36 20.63 4.73
N LYS A 204 -3.70 19.55 5.16
CA LYS A 204 -3.02 18.62 4.24
C LYS A 204 -4.04 17.86 3.39
N LYS A 205 -3.82 17.89 2.08
CA LYS A 205 -4.63 17.14 1.10
C LYS A 205 -3.88 16.00 0.41
N ASP A 206 -2.55 16.01 0.44
CA ASP A 206 -1.74 14.98 -0.22
C ASP A 206 -1.77 13.67 0.57
N VAL A 207 -2.18 12.60 -0.09
CA VAL A 207 -2.22 11.23 0.43
C VAL A 207 -1.37 10.34 -0.47
N VAL A 208 -0.25 9.86 0.07
CA VAL A 208 0.73 9.04 -0.64
C VAL A 208 0.47 7.57 -0.34
N ILE A 209 0.27 6.77 -1.38
CA ILE A 209 -0.01 5.34 -1.29
C ILE A 209 1.28 4.57 -1.57
N VAL A 210 1.69 3.72 -0.63
CA VAL A 210 2.92 2.91 -0.71
C VAL A 210 2.67 1.46 -0.33
N GLY A 211 3.65 0.59 -0.53
CA GLY A 211 3.60 -0.82 -0.13
C GLY A 211 3.03 -1.77 -1.19
N GLY A 212 2.81 -3.03 -0.82
CA GLY A 212 2.45 -4.11 -1.77
C GLY A 212 1.14 -3.89 -2.54
N GLY A 213 0.22 -3.09 -2.02
CA GLY A 213 -1.02 -2.71 -2.69
C GLY A 213 -0.77 -1.97 -4.01
N THR A 214 0.39 -1.29 -4.14
CA THR A 214 0.73 -0.57 -5.37
C THR A 214 1.04 -1.49 -6.55
N LEU A 215 1.18 -2.79 -6.32
CA LEU A 215 1.33 -3.82 -7.35
C LEU A 215 0.01 -4.21 -8.04
N TYR A 216 -1.13 -3.65 -7.60
CA TYR A 216 -2.45 -3.90 -8.18
C TYR A 216 -2.94 -2.64 -8.90
N PRO A 217 -2.76 -2.52 -10.23
CA PRO A 217 -3.11 -1.30 -10.98
C PRO A 217 -4.59 -0.89 -10.82
N LYS A 218 -5.51 -1.86 -10.80
CA LYS A 218 -6.94 -1.61 -10.62
C LYS A 218 -7.26 -1.07 -9.22
N PHE A 219 -6.58 -1.54 -8.18
CA PHE A 219 -6.70 -0.98 -6.84
C PHE A 219 -6.16 0.46 -6.78
N ASN A 220 -5.02 0.75 -7.43
CA ASN A 220 -4.46 2.09 -7.49
C ASN A 220 -5.44 3.10 -8.12
N GLN A 221 -6.13 2.69 -9.20
CA GLN A 221 -7.20 3.50 -9.80
C GLN A 221 -8.31 3.78 -8.78
N TYR A 222 -8.84 2.73 -8.13
CA TYR A 222 -9.92 2.88 -7.18
C TYR A 222 -9.58 3.74 -5.97
N ILE A 223 -8.41 3.59 -5.37
CA ILE A 223 -8.03 4.39 -4.20
C ILE A 223 -7.82 5.85 -4.58
N ILE A 224 -7.23 6.15 -5.75
CA ILE A 224 -7.08 7.54 -6.22
C ILE A 224 -8.45 8.15 -6.50
N GLU A 225 -9.34 7.45 -7.21
CA GLU A 225 -10.70 7.91 -7.50
C GLU A 225 -11.48 8.20 -6.20
N THR A 226 -11.42 7.31 -5.22
CA THR A 226 -12.13 7.50 -3.96
C THR A 226 -11.52 8.60 -3.10
N LEU A 227 -10.19 8.77 -3.08
CA LEU A 227 -9.56 9.91 -2.41
C LEU A 227 -9.98 11.24 -3.05
N ASN A 228 -10.01 11.31 -4.39
CA ASN A 228 -10.46 12.50 -5.12
C ASN A 228 -11.93 12.84 -4.81
N PHE A 229 -12.79 11.82 -4.64
CA PHE A 229 -14.17 12.01 -4.21
C PHE A 229 -14.26 12.72 -2.83
N TYR A 230 -13.29 12.48 -1.94
CA TYR A 230 -13.18 13.17 -0.65
C TYR A 230 -12.37 14.48 -0.70
N ASP A 231 -12.08 15.04 -1.88
CA ASP A 231 -11.25 16.24 -2.07
C ASP A 231 -9.82 16.09 -1.49
N LEU A 232 -9.30 14.87 -1.55
CA LEU A 232 -7.92 14.51 -1.22
C LEU A 232 -7.15 14.18 -2.51
N ASN A 233 -5.87 14.54 -2.54
CA ASN A 233 -4.98 14.28 -3.67
C ASN A 233 -4.23 12.95 -3.48
N GLY A 234 -4.71 11.89 -4.12
CA GLY A 234 -4.07 10.56 -4.09
C GLY A 234 -2.83 10.47 -4.99
N ILE A 235 -1.71 10.00 -4.45
CA ILE A 235 -0.42 9.90 -5.15
C ILE A 235 0.16 8.49 -4.96
N VAL A 236 0.39 7.77 -6.06
CA VAL A 236 1.21 6.54 -6.07
C VAL A 236 2.55 6.90 -6.71
N PRO A 237 3.64 7.09 -5.94
CA PRO A 237 4.93 7.48 -6.52
C PRO A 237 5.60 6.30 -7.25
N GLU A 238 6.60 6.61 -8.07
CA GLU A 238 7.54 5.58 -8.54
C GLU A 238 8.22 4.92 -7.34
N ASP A 239 8.55 3.63 -7.46
CA ASP A 239 9.12 2.81 -6.38
C ASP A 239 8.29 2.74 -5.09
N ALA A 240 6.99 3.01 -5.12
CA ALA A 240 6.14 3.01 -3.94
C ALA A 240 6.21 1.70 -3.11
N LEU A 241 6.47 0.56 -3.76
CA LEU A 241 6.71 -0.72 -3.08
C LEU A 241 7.89 -0.68 -2.10
N TYR A 242 8.90 0.14 -2.40
CA TYR A 242 10.18 0.23 -1.70
C TYR A 242 10.27 1.37 -0.70
N ALA A 243 9.17 2.11 -0.44
CA ALA A 243 9.19 3.27 0.45
C ALA A 243 9.87 3.01 1.81
N GLY A 244 9.60 1.86 2.45
CA GLY A 244 10.27 1.48 3.70
C GLY A 244 11.80 1.40 3.56
N CYS A 245 12.32 0.90 2.44
CA CYS A 245 13.76 0.85 2.21
C CYS A 245 14.36 2.26 2.02
N TYR A 246 13.71 3.11 1.21
CA TYR A 246 14.13 4.49 1.01
C TYR A 246 14.19 5.26 2.33
N GLY A 247 13.12 5.21 3.13
CA GLY A 247 13.10 5.92 4.41
C GLY A 247 14.07 5.35 5.44
N ALA A 248 14.35 4.04 5.41
CA ALA A 248 15.38 3.46 6.28
C ALA A 248 16.78 3.98 5.92
N LEU A 249 17.11 4.11 4.62
CA LEU A 249 18.36 4.77 4.19
C LEU A 249 18.42 6.24 4.63
N ILE A 250 17.33 6.99 4.49
CA ILE A 250 17.27 8.40 4.90
C ILE A 250 17.49 8.54 6.41
N LYS A 251 16.77 7.75 7.22
CA LYS A 251 16.87 7.83 8.69
C LYS A 251 18.20 7.32 9.24
N SER A 252 18.91 6.49 8.50
CA SER A 252 20.28 6.07 8.83
C SER A 252 21.36 7.01 8.28
N GLY A 253 20.99 8.08 7.56
CA GLY A 253 21.95 9.05 6.98
C GLY A 253 22.66 8.56 5.71
N ASN A 254 22.16 7.50 5.08
CA ASN A 254 22.77 6.87 3.90
C ASN A 254 22.08 7.25 2.57
N LEU A 255 21.07 8.11 2.63
CA LEU A 255 20.44 8.76 1.48
C LEU A 255 20.01 10.17 1.89
N ASN A 256 20.28 11.16 1.04
CA ASN A 256 19.84 12.54 1.29
C ASN A 256 18.32 12.60 1.11
N GLY A 257 17.60 12.94 2.18
CA GLY A 257 16.14 13.09 2.22
C GLY A 257 15.65 14.48 1.83
#